data_AF-A0A8J2SIY5-F1
#
_entry.id   AF-A0A8J2SIY5-F1
#
_cell.length_a   1.000
_cell.length_b   1.000
_cell.length_c   1.000
_cell.angle_alpha   90.00
_cell.angle_beta   90.00
_cell.angle_gamma   90.00
#
_symmetry.space_group_name_H-M   'P 1'
#
loop_
_entity.id
_entity.type
_entity.pdbx_description
1 polymer ?
#
loop_
_entity_poly.entity_id
_entity_poly.type
_entity_poly.pdbx_seq_one_letter_code
_entity_poly.pdbx_strand_id
1 'polypeptide(L)'
;PSQTPPTQNDPHKLRRLRRSTGPRPQEKVRSASYASSLLHLQRFEEAKALLRIMLPVARRVLGENNEITLKTRAIYARSLYEDPAATLDDLRKAVTTLEEIERTARRVLGGAHPLTTYIERCLRCAQAALRARETPPSSPGA
;
A
#
# COMPACT_ATOMS: atom_id res chain seq x y z
N PRO A 1 48.27 1.42 -37.15
CA PRO A 1 47.40 2.45 -37.78
C PRO A 1 46.28 1.80 -38.60
N SER A 2 45.00 2.06 -38.45
CA SER A 2 44.23 2.97 -37.60
C SER A 2 42.78 2.52 -37.77
N GLN A 3 42.05 2.50 -36.66
CA GLN A 3 40.60 2.79 -36.58
C GLN A 3 39.60 1.81 -37.22
N THR A 4 38.94 1.06 -36.32
CA THR A 4 37.50 0.78 -36.41
C THR A 4 36.68 2.06 -36.65
N PRO A 5 35.47 1.96 -37.21
CA PRO A 5 34.33 2.05 -36.28
C PRO A 5 33.30 0.93 -36.47
N PRO A 6 32.73 0.41 -35.37
CA PRO A 6 31.67 -0.57 -35.43
C PRO A 6 30.28 0.09 -35.44
N THR A 7 29.40 -0.54 -36.20
CA THR A 7 27.98 -0.77 -35.89
C THR A 7 27.04 0.42 -35.91
N GLN A 8 26.46 0.58 -37.11
CA GLN A 8 25.03 0.78 -37.35
C GLN A 8 24.16 0.85 -36.09
N ASN A 9 23.72 2.07 -35.82
CA ASN A 9 22.79 2.44 -34.77
C ASN A 9 21.41 1.81 -35.08
N ASP A 10 21.18 0.58 -34.63
CA ASP A 10 19.90 -0.11 -34.78
C ASP A 10 18.85 0.48 -33.81
N PRO A 11 17.82 1.19 -34.30
CA PRO A 11 16.75 1.74 -33.46
C PRO A 11 15.91 0.65 -32.76
N HIS A 12 16.11 -0.62 -33.12
CA HIS A 12 15.45 -1.77 -32.50
C HIS A 12 16.14 -2.30 -31.24
N LYS A 13 17.36 -1.86 -30.89
CA LYS A 13 17.99 -2.22 -29.59
C LYS A 13 17.41 -1.45 -28.41
N LEU A 14 16.81 -0.28 -28.63
CA LEU A 14 16.19 0.52 -27.55
C LEU A 14 14.79 0.05 -27.14
N ARG A 15 14.19 -0.89 -27.86
CA ARG A 15 12.86 -1.45 -27.51
C ARG A 15 12.93 -2.71 -26.63
N ARG A 16 14.13 -3.12 -26.22
CA ARG A 16 14.37 -4.28 -25.34
C ARG A 16 14.89 -3.91 -23.95
N LEU A 17 14.88 -2.63 -23.59
CA LEU A 17 15.19 -2.15 -22.23
C LEU A 17 14.02 -1.41 -21.57
N ARG A 18 12.78 -1.77 -21.94
CA ARG A 18 11.55 -1.22 -21.33
C ARG A 18 10.60 -2.30 -20.83
N ARG A 19 11.11 -3.51 -20.56
CA ARG A 19 10.31 -4.69 -20.20
C ARG A 19 10.92 -5.67 -19.18
N SER A 20 12.00 -5.35 -18.44
CA SER A 20 12.57 -6.35 -17.52
C SER A 20 12.94 -5.93 -16.10
N THR A 21 12.77 -4.68 -15.69
CA THR A 21 12.88 -4.33 -14.28
C THR A 21 11.50 -3.95 -13.75
N GLY A 22 10.71 -4.97 -13.43
CA GLY A 22 9.72 -4.78 -12.37
C GLY A 22 10.45 -4.18 -11.16
N PRO A 23 9.80 -3.30 -10.35
CA PRO A 23 10.47 -2.60 -9.27
C PRO A 23 11.29 -3.57 -8.42
N ARG A 24 12.55 -3.24 -8.16
CA ARG A 24 13.42 -4.12 -7.38
C ARG A 24 12.81 -4.32 -5.99
N PRO A 25 12.93 -5.50 -5.34
CA PRO A 25 12.39 -5.69 -3.99
C PRO A 25 12.80 -4.58 -3.00
N GLN A 26 14.02 -4.05 -3.15
CA GLN A 26 14.53 -2.93 -2.36
C GLN A 26 13.80 -1.59 -2.62
N GLU A 27 13.37 -1.32 -3.86
CA GLU A 27 12.58 -0.13 -4.18
C GLU A 27 11.15 -0.23 -3.63
N LYS A 28 10.62 -1.46 -3.46
CA LYS A 28 9.28 -1.71 -2.88
C LYS A 28 9.24 -1.51 -1.37
N VAL A 29 10.28 -1.96 -0.66
CA VAL A 29 10.40 -1.68 0.78
C VAL A 29 10.54 -0.17 0.99
N ARG A 30 11.32 0.51 0.15
CA ARG A 30 11.45 1.97 0.17
C ARG A 30 10.12 2.67 -0.11
N SER A 31 9.30 2.18 -1.03
CA SER A 31 8.01 2.81 -1.34
C SER A 31 6.99 2.65 -0.23
N ALA A 32 6.95 1.52 0.48
CA ALA A 32 6.13 1.36 1.68
C ALA A 32 6.58 2.30 2.81
N SER A 33 7.90 2.43 3.02
CA SER A 33 8.44 3.41 3.97
C SER A 33 8.14 4.85 3.57
N TYR A 34 8.23 5.19 2.27
CA TYR A 34 7.91 6.51 1.75
C TYR A 34 6.42 6.84 1.91
N ALA A 35 5.53 5.90 1.62
CA ALA A 35 4.10 6.05 1.88
C ALA A 35 3.82 6.28 3.37
N SER A 36 4.51 5.59 4.27
CA SER A 36 4.40 5.84 5.71
C SER A 36 4.86 7.24 6.10
N SER A 37 5.92 7.77 5.48
CA SER A 37 6.35 9.15 5.68
C SER A 37 5.31 10.14 5.20
N LEU A 38 4.67 9.90 4.04
CA LEU A 38 3.59 10.74 3.53
C LEU A 38 2.38 10.77 4.47
N LEU A 39 2.05 9.65 5.14
CA LEU A 39 1.01 9.62 6.17
C LEU A 39 1.35 10.50 7.37
N HIS A 40 2.59 10.45 7.87
CA HIS A 40 3.02 11.31 8.97
C HIS A 40 3.02 12.80 8.59
N LEU A 41 3.18 13.11 7.31
CA LEU A 41 3.06 14.47 6.77
C LEU A 41 1.61 14.83 6.40
N GLN A 42 0.62 13.98 6.72
CA GLN A 42 -0.79 14.15 6.36
C GLN A 42 -1.06 14.32 4.85
N ARG A 43 -0.14 13.85 4.00
CA ARG A 43 -0.25 13.87 2.53
C ARG A 43 -0.97 12.61 2.05
N PHE A 44 -2.22 12.44 2.46
CA PHE A 44 -2.99 11.21 2.26
C PHE A 44 -3.22 10.87 0.78
N GLU A 45 -3.58 11.85 -0.05
CA GLU A 45 -3.83 11.62 -1.48
C GLU A 45 -2.58 11.13 -2.23
N GLU A 46 -1.41 11.68 -1.90
CA GLU A 46 -0.15 11.23 -2.49
C GLU A 46 0.23 9.83 -2.01
N ALA A 47 0.00 9.52 -0.73
CA ALA A 47 0.19 8.18 -0.20
C ALA A 47 -0.74 7.19 -0.93
N LYS A 48 -2.03 7.50 -1.08
CA LYS A 48 -3.00 6.69 -1.82
C LYS A 48 -2.58 6.48 -3.28
N ALA A 49 -2.19 7.54 -3.98
CA ALA A 49 -1.79 7.47 -5.38
C ALA A 49 -0.57 6.55 -5.57
N LEU A 50 0.46 6.71 -4.72
CA LEU A 50 1.64 5.87 -4.73
C LEU A 50 1.28 4.39 -4.45
N LEU A 51 0.47 4.15 -3.42
CA LEU A 51 0.09 2.79 -3.01
C LEU A 51 -0.80 2.10 -4.06
N ARG A 52 -1.68 2.83 -4.76
CA ARG A 52 -2.48 2.30 -5.88
C ARG A 52 -1.62 1.78 -7.02
N ILE A 53 -0.48 2.42 -7.29
CA ILE A 53 0.48 1.95 -8.30
C ILE A 53 1.27 0.75 -7.76
N MET A 54 1.63 0.77 -6.47
CA MET A 54 2.49 -0.23 -5.87
C MET A 54 1.81 -1.57 -5.56
N LEU A 55 0.55 -1.56 -5.13
CA LEU A 55 -0.20 -2.76 -4.75
C LEU A 55 -0.27 -3.84 -5.85
N PRO A 56 -0.66 -3.55 -7.10
CA PRO A 56 -0.70 -4.57 -8.15
C PRO A 56 0.69 -5.12 -8.46
N VAL A 57 1.73 -4.29 -8.32
CA VAL A 57 3.11 -4.73 -8.50
C VAL A 57 3.56 -5.63 -7.36
N ALA A 58 3.28 -5.26 -6.10
CA ALA A 58 3.61 -6.06 -4.93
C ALA A 58 2.92 -7.43 -5.01
N ARG A 59 1.62 -7.44 -5.33
CA ARG A 59 0.85 -8.65 -5.56
C ARG A 59 1.45 -9.55 -6.64
N ARG A 60 1.82 -8.99 -7.80
CA ARG A 60 2.32 -9.77 -8.94
C ARG A 60 3.71 -10.35 -8.69
N VAL A 61 4.58 -9.61 -8.00
CA VAL A 61 5.99 -10.01 -7.85
C VAL A 61 6.25 -10.79 -6.56
N LEU A 62 5.61 -10.41 -5.46
CA LEU A 62 5.85 -11.01 -4.14
C LEU A 62 4.75 -12.00 -3.75
N GLY A 63 3.57 -11.89 -4.37
CA GLY A 63 2.37 -12.65 -3.99
C GLY A 63 1.53 -11.93 -2.93
N GLU A 64 0.27 -12.35 -2.79
CA GLU A 64 -0.69 -11.80 -1.82
C GLU A 64 -0.31 -12.08 -0.36
N ASN A 65 0.35 -13.21 -0.10
CA ASN A 65 0.68 -13.66 1.26
C ASN A 65 2.01 -13.10 1.78
N ASN A 66 2.75 -12.35 0.96
CA ASN A 66 4.05 -11.84 1.35
C ASN A 66 3.92 -10.70 2.37
N GLU A 67 4.78 -10.71 3.39
CA GLU A 67 4.80 -9.70 4.46
C GLU A 67 4.82 -8.26 3.92
N ILE A 68 5.62 -7.98 2.88
CA ILE A 68 5.70 -6.65 2.28
C ILE A 68 4.40 -6.27 1.57
N THR A 69 3.74 -7.22 0.90
CA THR A 69 2.44 -6.99 0.28
C THR A 69 1.38 -6.70 1.35
N LEU A 70 1.32 -7.50 2.41
CA LEU A 70 0.41 -7.29 3.54
C LEU A 70 0.64 -5.94 4.21
N LYS A 71 1.90 -5.57 4.47
CA LYS A 71 2.27 -4.26 5.02
C LYS A 71 1.85 -3.11 4.10
N THR A 72 2.07 -3.25 2.79
CA THR A 72 1.67 -2.22 1.80
C THR A 72 0.15 -2.04 1.79
N ARG A 73 -0.63 -3.14 1.85
CA ARG A 73 -2.09 -3.10 1.96
C ARG A 73 -2.55 -2.44 3.26
N ALA A 74 -1.89 -2.73 4.39
CA ALA A 74 -2.20 -2.10 5.67
C ALA A 74 -1.96 -0.57 5.65
N ILE A 75 -0.86 -0.12 5.04
CA ILE A 75 -0.56 1.31 4.88
C ILE A 75 -1.60 1.98 3.95
N TYR A 76 -2.06 1.29 2.91
CA TYR A 76 -3.12 1.80 2.05
C TYR A 76 -4.44 1.96 2.79
N ALA A 77 -4.86 0.96 3.57
CA ALA A 77 -6.05 1.09 4.41
C ALA A 77 -5.89 2.23 5.43
N ARG A 78 -4.71 2.40 6.02
CA ARG A 78 -4.39 3.53 6.91
C ARG A 78 -4.55 4.88 6.22
N SER A 79 -4.09 5.00 4.97
CA SER A 79 -4.28 6.23 4.17
C SER A 79 -5.75 6.54 3.86
N LEU A 80 -6.63 5.54 3.91
CA LEU A 80 -8.07 5.73 3.71
C LEU A 80 -8.74 6.20 5.00
N TYR A 81 -8.49 5.58 6.16
CA TYR A 81 -9.23 5.95 7.38
C TYR A 81 -8.63 7.12 8.17
N GLU A 82 -7.34 7.43 8.02
CA GLU A 82 -6.73 8.59 8.67
C GLU A 82 -6.97 9.89 7.89
N ASP A 83 -7.43 9.81 6.65
CA ASP A 83 -7.73 10.99 5.86
C ASP A 83 -9.02 11.67 6.37
N PRO A 84 -8.96 12.93 6.85
CA PRO A 84 -10.14 13.64 7.33
C PRO A 84 -11.22 13.80 6.24
N ALA A 85 -10.84 13.78 4.96
CA ALA A 85 -11.75 13.84 3.82
C ALA A 85 -12.35 12.49 3.42
N ALA A 86 -12.05 11.39 4.13
CA ALA A 86 -12.42 10.04 3.71
C ALA A 86 -13.92 9.75 3.74
N THR A 87 -14.48 9.32 2.62
CA THR A 87 -15.91 9.00 2.57
C THR A 87 -16.25 7.76 3.41
N LEU A 88 -17.53 7.55 3.71
CA LEU A 88 -17.97 6.29 4.33
C LEU A 88 -17.54 5.05 3.51
N ASP A 89 -17.50 5.19 2.18
CA ASP A 89 -17.01 4.12 1.29
C ASP A 89 -15.52 3.84 1.50
N ASP A 90 -14.69 4.89 1.62
CA ASP A 90 -13.26 4.74 1.91
C ASP A 90 -13.03 4.05 3.26
N LEU A 91 -13.82 4.42 4.28
CA LEU A 91 -13.76 3.80 5.60
C LEU A 91 -14.17 2.33 5.57
N ARG A 92 -15.26 1.99 4.88
CA ARG A 92 -15.70 0.60 4.68
C ARG A 92 -14.64 -0.20 3.94
N LYS A 93 -14.08 0.36 2.86
CA LYS A 93 -13.01 -0.24 2.08
C LYS A 93 -11.75 -0.47 2.93
N ALA A 94 -11.40 0.46 3.81
CA ALA A 94 -10.29 0.31 4.75
C ALA A 94 -10.52 -0.88 5.69
N VAL A 95 -11.71 -0.96 6.31
CA VAL A 95 -12.11 -2.06 7.20
C VAL A 95 -12.04 -3.40 6.48
N THR A 96 -12.72 -3.55 5.33
CA THR A 96 -12.72 -4.80 4.56
C THR A 96 -11.31 -5.21 4.15
N THR A 97 -10.49 -4.25 3.69
CA THR A 97 -9.09 -4.53 3.34
C THR A 97 -8.30 -5.05 4.54
N LEU A 98 -8.49 -4.45 5.72
CA LEU A 98 -7.81 -4.83 6.96
C LEU A 98 -8.26 -6.21 7.45
N GLU A 99 -9.55 -6.55 7.37
CA GLU A 99 -10.08 -7.87 7.73
C GLU A 99 -9.50 -8.99 6.85
N GLU A 100 -9.39 -8.76 5.54
CA GLU A 100 -8.79 -9.73 4.62
C GLU A 100 -7.31 -10.00 4.92
N ILE A 101 -6.53 -8.94 5.13
CA ILE A 101 -5.09 -9.08 5.37
C ILE A 101 -4.79 -9.55 6.79
N GLU A 102 -5.66 -9.27 7.77
CA GLU A 102 -5.55 -9.80 9.13
C GLU A 102 -5.66 -11.32 9.10
N ARG A 103 -6.72 -11.86 8.48
CA ARG A 103 -6.91 -13.30 8.32
C ARG A 103 -5.73 -13.96 7.62
N THR A 104 -5.21 -13.29 6.59
CA THR A 104 -4.05 -13.77 5.83
C THR A 104 -2.77 -13.73 6.67
N ALA A 105 -2.49 -12.63 7.36
CA ALA A 105 -1.32 -12.46 8.23
C ALA A 105 -1.34 -13.46 9.38
N ARG A 106 -2.49 -13.64 10.04
CA ARG A 106 -2.66 -14.63 11.11
C ARG A 106 -2.37 -16.06 10.63
N ARG A 107 -2.80 -16.41 9.42
CA ARG A 107 -2.55 -17.75 8.85
C ARG A 107 -1.10 -17.96 8.42
N VAL A 108 -0.45 -16.94 7.85
CA VAL A 108 0.88 -17.07 7.23
C VAL A 108 2.00 -16.78 8.22
N LEU A 109 1.84 -15.77 9.07
CA LEU A 109 2.85 -15.27 10.00
C LEU A 109 2.56 -15.67 11.46
N GLY A 110 1.30 -15.99 11.77
CA GLY A 110 0.84 -16.28 13.13
C GLY A 110 0.21 -15.07 13.83
N GLY A 111 -0.58 -15.33 14.88
CA GLY A 111 -1.28 -14.28 15.65
C GLY A 111 -0.36 -13.39 16.49
N ALA A 112 0.76 -13.94 16.99
CA ALA A 112 1.74 -13.20 17.79
C ALA A 112 2.74 -12.39 16.96
N HIS A 113 2.68 -12.46 15.63
CA HIS A 113 3.62 -11.77 14.77
C HIS A 113 3.40 -10.24 14.83
N PRO A 114 4.47 -9.41 14.92
CA PRO A 114 4.33 -7.97 15.05
C PRO A 114 3.49 -7.31 13.95
N LEU A 115 3.60 -7.81 12.71
CA LEU A 115 2.76 -7.31 11.61
C LEU A 115 1.27 -7.65 11.80
N THR A 116 0.94 -8.83 12.31
CA THR A 116 -0.45 -9.24 12.56
C THR A 116 -1.06 -8.32 13.63
N THR A 117 -0.37 -8.13 14.76
CA THR A 117 -0.82 -7.20 15.82
C THR A 117 -0.95 -5.76 15.33
N TYR A 118 -0.04 -5.32 14.44
CA TYR A 118 -0.14 -4.01 13.80
C TYR A 118 -1.42 -3.88 12.95
N ILE A 119 -1.72 -4.89 12.12
CA ILE A 119 -2.93 -4.92 11.30
C ILE A 119 -4.19 -4.91 12.17
N GLU A 120 -4.23 -5.71 13.22
CA GLU A 120 -5.36 -5.75 14.16
C GLU A 120 -5.60 -4.39 14.82
N ARG A 121 -4.54 -3.67 15.20
CA ARG A 121 -4.65 -2.30 15.72
C ARG A 121 -5.22 -1.37 14.65
N CYS A 122 -4.72 -1.42 13.43
CA CYS A 122 -5.26 -0.62 12.33
C CYS A 122 -6.73 -0.93 12.05
N LEU A 123 -7.14 -2.20 12.14
CA LEU A 123 -8.53 -2.61 11.97
C LEU A 123 -9.42 -1.98 13.04
N ARG A 124 -9.01 -2.00 14.31
CA ARG A 124 -9.74 -1.33 15.39
C ARG A 124 -9.87 0.18 15.14
N CYS A 125 -8.80 0.84 14.70
CA CYS A 125 -8.85 2.27 14.37
C CYS A 125 -9.79 2.56 13.20
N ALA A 126 -9.74 1.76 12.12
CA ALA A 126 -10.62 1.91 10.97
C ALA A 126 -12.09 1.71 11.33
N GLN A 127 -12.39 0.71 12.16
CA GLN A 127 -13.75 0.46 12.68
C GLN A 127 -14.23 1.60 13.58
N ALA A 128 -13.37 2.15 14.43
CA ALA A 128 -13.71 3.32 15.24
C ALA A 128 -13.99 4.55 14.39
N ALA A 129 -13.17 4.81 13.36
CA ALA A 129 -13.38 5.89 12.40
C ALA A 129 -14.69 5.72 11.63
N LEU A 130 -14.99 4.50 11.16
CA LEU A 130 -16.25 4.18 10.48
C LEU A 130 -17.45 4.45 11.39
N ARG A 131 -17.42 3.93 12.63
CA ARG A 131 -18.49 4.15 13.61
C ARG A 131 -18.69 5.64 13.91
N ALA A 132 -17.62 6.40 14.14
CA ALA A 132 -17.70 7.84 14.40
C ALA A 132 -18.31 8.62 13.23
N ARG A 133 -18.16 8.12 11.99
CA ARG A 133 -18.75 8.71 10.77
C ARG A 133 -20.21 8.27 10.56
N GLU A 134 -20.55 7.04 10.95
CA GLU A 134 -21.90 6.46 10.82
C GLU A 134 -22.86 6.94 11.93
N THR A 135 -22.36 7.12 13.15
CA THR A 135 -23.09 7.76 14.25
C THR A 135 -22.58 9.19 14.36
N PRO A 136 -23.21 10.19 13.70
CA PRO A 136 -22.92 11.58 14.05
C PRO A 136 -23.16 11.74 15.55
N PRO A 137 -22.35 12.52 16.28
CA PRO A 137 -22.58 12.73 17.71
C PRO A 137 -24.01 13.23 17.86
N SER A 138 -24.87 12.38 18.42
CA SER A 138 -26.23 12.79 18.76
C SER A 138 -26.07 13.98 19.70
N SER A 139 -26.45 15.17 19.25
CA SER A 139 -26.51 16.36 20.09
C SER A 139 -27.28 15.97 21.36
N PRO A 140 -26.66 16.01 22.56
CA PRO A 140 -27.43 15.90 23.78
C PRO A 140 -28.06 17.28 24.01
N GLY A 141 -29.30 17.46 23.55
CA GLY A 141 -30.12 18.62 23.91
C GLY A 141 -30.77 19.33 22.74
N ALA A 142 -32.05 19.04 22.54
CA ALA A 142 -33.09 20.02 22.21
C ALA A 142 -34.41 19.50 22.79
#